data_AF-A0A1Y0N0C2-F1
#
_entry.id   AF-A0A1Y0N0C2-F1
#
_cell.length_a   1.000
_cell.length_b   1.000
_cell.length_c   1.000
_cell.angle_alpha   90.00
_cell.angle_beta   90.00
_cell.angle_gamma   90.00
#
_symmetry.space_group_name_H-M   'P 1'
#
loop_
_entity.id
_entity.type
_entity.pdbx_description
1 polymer ?
#
loop_
_entity_poly.entity_id
_entity_poly.type
_entity_poly.pdbx_seq_one_letter_code
_entity_poly.pdbx_strand_id
1 'polypeptide(L)'
;MKIELLNKLRKESESGIQKVFEELENMSTEFGTDEFSGNKREELIVRFDRFGVDLNENGEKEMIRVKLGIYLVDKNEIWVNSLQPIGDYLRIYDLKGEFVDEFITINKKKIEFDINFWIETFSKIVPKRYFRRNMPEYHLVTYINHSIFLFQARDFEGAFIFLKRILDYLEISKNNERIESEYLDKLDSYLESMFYYLKNNVLIVLEKSEKYNIEKRLKTKS
;
A
#
# COMPACT_ATOMS: atom_id res chain seq x y z
N MET A 1 -11.63 -34.69 -8.61
CA MET A 1 -10.68 -33.97 -9.48
C MET A 1 -9.26 -34.47 -9.20
N LYS A 2 -8.44 -34.78 -10.22
CA LYS A 2 -7.10 -35.37 -10.03
C LYS A 2 -6.10 -34.30 -9.58
N ILE A 3 -5.26 -34.62 -8.58
CA ILE A 3 -4.24 -33.70 -8.03
C ILE A 3 -3.23 -33.24 -9.11
N GLU A 4 -2.88 -34.13 -10.04
CA GLU A 4 -2.00 -33.81 -11.18
C GLU A 4 -2.57 -32.71 -12.07
N LEU A 5 -3.89 -32.75 -12.33
CA LEU A 5 -4.57 -31.73 -13.12
C LEU A 5 -4.48 -30.38 -12.41
N LEU A 6 -4.82 -30.32 -11.12
CA LEU A 6 -4.74 -29.08 -10.34
C LEU A 6 -3.34 -28.47 -10.34
N ASN A 7 -2.30 -29.30 -10.15
CA ASN A 7 -0.92 -28.83 -10.19
C ASN A 7 -0.52 -28.29 -11.56
N LYS A 8 -1.00 -28.91 -12.65
CA LYS A 8 -0.81 -28.40 -14.01
C LYS A 8 -1.46 -27.02 -14.17
N LEU A 9 -2.76 -26.89 -13.83
CA LEU A 9 -3.52 -25.65 -13.98
C LEU A 9 -2.91 -24.49 -13.17
N ARG A 10 -2.43 -24.78 -11.95
CA ARG A 10 -1.72 -23.80 -11.13
C ARG A 10 -0.47 -23.27 -11.83
N LYS A 11 0.41 -24.15 -12.31
CA LYS A 11 1.65 -23.75 -12.99
C LYS A 11 1.38 -22.95 -14.27
N GLU A 12 0.36 -23.36 -15.03
CA GLU A 12 -0.06 -22.62 -16.21
C GLU A 12 -0.57 -21.22 -15.86
N SER A 13 -1.31 -21.08 -14.77
CA SER A 13 -1.78 -19.78 -14.28
C SER A 13 -0.64 -18.90 -13.78
N GLU A 14 0.32 -19.48 -13.03
CA GLU A 14 1.52 -18.78 -12.55
C GLU A 14 2.42 -18.28 -13.71
N SER A 15 2.46 -19.01 -14.82
CA SER A 15 3.15 -18.56 -16.05
C SER A 15 2.32 -17.57 -16.86
N GLY A 16 0.99 -17.74 -16.91
CA GLY A 16 0.08 -16.88 -17.68
C GLY A 16 0.10 -15.44 -17.20
N ILE A 17 0.06 -15.22 -15.89
CA ILE A 17 0.05 -13.87 -15.31
C ILE A 17 1.30 -13.05 -15.67
N GLN A 18 2.46 -13.67 -15.89
CA GLN A 18 3.66 -12.94 -16.31
C GLN A 18 3.47 -12.31 -17.70
N LYS A 19 2.83 -13.05 -18.62
CA LYS A 19 2.52 -12.54 -19.97
C LYS A 19 1.50 -11.41 -19.90
N VAL A 20 0.46 -11.56 -19.07
CA VAL A 20 -0.53 -10.50 -18.86
C VAL A 20 0.12 -9.23 -18.33
N PHE A 21 1.07 -9.34 -17.39
CA PHE A 21 1.80 -8.17 -16.91
C PHE A 21 2.67 -7.52 -18.00
N GLU A 22 3.35 -8.29 -18.85
CA GLU A 22 4.10 -7.75 -19.99
C GLU A 22 3.17 -6.98 -20.96
N GLU A 23 1.98 -7.52 -21.22
CA GLU A 23 0.96 -6.85 -22.06
C GLU A 23 0.45 -5.55 -21.43
N LEU A 24 0.19 -5.53 -20.12
CA LEU A 24 -0.21 -4.31 -19.39
C LEU A 24 0.88 -3.24 -19.39
N GLU A 25 2.15 -3.62 -19.28
CA GLU A 25 3.28 -2.69 -19.41
C GLU A 25 3.39 -2.09 -20.82
N ASN A 26 3.23 -2.94 -21.84
CA ASN A 26 3.23 -2.49 -23.23
C ASN A 26 2.07 -1.51 -23.49
N MET A 27 0.86 -1.82 -23.03
CA MET A 27 -0.30 -0.94 -23.15
C MET A 27 -0.08 0.39 -22.42
N SER A 28 0.43 0.35 -21.19
CA SER A 28 0.73 1.57 -20.41
C SER A 28 1.74 2.47 -21.15
N THR A 29 2.72 1.86 -21.82
CA THR A 29 3.76 2.57 -22.58
C THR A 29 3.23 3.13 -23.90
N GLU A 30 2.44 2.34 -24.64
CA GLU A 30 1.92 2.70 -25.96
C GLU A 30 0.82 3.75 -25.88
N PHE A 31 -0.09 3.61 -24.91
CA PHE A 31 -1.29 4.45 -24.80
C PHE A 31 -1.25 5.46 -23.66
N GLY A 32 -0.21 5.43 -22.80
CA GLY A 32 -0.10 6.32 -21.64
C GLY A 32 -1.16 6.05 -20.57
N THR A 33 -1.71 4.85 -20.53
CA THR A 33 -2.70 4.43 -19.53
C THR A 33 -2.02 3.91 -18.27
N ASP A 34 -2.74 3.92 -17.15
CA ASP A 34 -2.28 3.43 -15.86
C ASP A 34 -2.92 2.08 -15.55
N GLU A 35 -2.44 1.03 -16.21
CA GLU A 35 -2.98 -0.33 -16.07
C GLU A 35 -2.71 -0.94 -14.69
N PHE A 36 -1.70 -0.42 -13.98
CA PHE A 36 -1.33 -0.88 -12.64
C PHE A 36 -1.96 -0.04 -11.52
N SER A 37 -2.89 0.86 -11.85
CA SER A 37 -3.59 1.70 -10.86
C SER A 37 -2.65 2.43 -9.90
N GLY A 38 -1.55 2.97 -10.42
CA GLY A 38 -0.56 3.77 -9.71
C GLY A 38 0.47 2.97 -8.92
N ASN A 39 0.43 1.63 -9.00
CA ASN A 39 1.46 0.76 -8.44
C ASN A 39 2.58 0.54 -9.45
N LYS A 40 3.81 0.33 -8.99
CA LYS A 40 4.93 -0.06 -9.87
C LYS A 40 5.01 -1.56 -10.04
N ARG A 41 5.33 -2.05 -11.23
CA ARG A 41 5.41 -3.49 -11.52
C ARG A 41 6.36 -4.22 -10.57
N GLU A 42 7.52 -3.65 -10.29
CA GLU A 42 8.55 -4.21 -9.41
C GLU A 42 8.15 -4.26 -7.93
N GLU A 43 7.05 -3.58 -7.57
CA GLU A 43 6.45 -3.66 -6.25
C GLU A 43 5.40 -4.76 -6.16
N LEU A 44 5.03 -5.44 -7.25
CA LEU A 44 3.99 -6.46 -7.26
C LEU A 44 4.56 -7.88 -7.12
N ILE A 45 4.03 -8.63 -6.16
CA ILE A 45 4.26 -10.08 -6.02
C ILE A 45 2.96 -10.85 -6.19
N VAL A 46 3.09 -12.03 -6.78
CA VAL A 46 1.96 -12.91 -7.06
C VAL A 46 2.09 -14.15 -6.20
N ARG A 47 1.01 -14.57 -5.56
CA ARG A 47 0.95 -15.81 -4.78
C ARG A 47 -0.29 -16.59 -5.14
N PHE A 48 -0.14 -17.90 -5.26
CA PHE A 48 -1.30 -18.78 -5.36
C PHE A 48 -2.18 -18.63 -4.12
N ASP A 49 -3.46 -18.36 -4.35
CA ASP A 49 -4.45 -18.18 -3.29
C ASP A 49 -5.24 -19.48 -3.11
N ARG A 50 -6.08 -19.83 -4.09
CA ARG A 50 -6.94 -21.01 -4.00
C ARG A 50 -7.42 -21.52 -5.35
N PHE A 51 -7.90 -22.76 -5.33
CA PHE A 51 -8.81 -23.27 -6.34
C PHE A 51 -10.26 -22.96 -5.93
N GLY A 52 -11.11 -22.67 -6.91
CA GLY A 52 -12.55 -22.59 -6.78
C GLY A 52 -13.22 -23.49 -7.81
N VAL A 53 -14.46 -23.87 -7.54
CA VAL A 53 -15.34 -24.49 -8.52
C VAL A 53 -16.62 -23.67 -8.54
N ASP A 54 -16.98 -23.17 -9.71
CA ASP A 54 -18.21 -22.41 -9.92
C ASP A 54 -18.99 -23.01 -11.09
N LEU A 55 -20.27 -22.68 -11.20
CA LEU A 55 -21.02 -22.92 -12.42
C LEU A 55 -20.67 -21.81 -13.44
N ASN A 56 -20.74 -22.12 -14.72
CA ASN A 56 -20.63 -21.13 -15.80
C ASN A 56 -21.73 -20.07 -15.68
N GLU A 57 -21.64 -18.99 -16.46
CA GLU A 57 -22.56 -17.85 -16.36
C GLU A 57 -24.06 -18.22 -16.50
N ASN A 58 -24.36 -19.35 -17.16
CA ASN A 58 -25.71 -19.87 -17.34
C ASN A 58 -26.17 -20.82 -16.22
N GLY A 59 -25.30 -21.18 -15.27
CA GLY A 59 -25.59 -22.16 -14.22
C GLY A 59 -25.54 -23.63 -14.69
N GLU A 60 -25.02 -23.89 -15.89
CA GLU A 60 -25.15 -25.16 -16.62
C GLU A 60 -23.90 -26.06 -16.54
N LYS A 61 -22.70 -25.50 -16.37
CA LYS A 61 -21.43 -26.27 -16.40
C LYS A 61 -20.50 -25.88 -15.27
N GLU A 62 -19.99 -26.87 -14.55
CA GLU A 62 -18.92 -26.65 -13.56
C GLU A 62 -17.61 -26.24 -14.24
N MET A 63 -16.94 -25.25 -13.68
CA MET A 63 -15.66 -24.68 -14.12
C MET A 63 -14.69 -24.62 -12.95
N ILE A 64 -13.41 -24.84 -13.23
CA ILE A 64 -12.32 -24.73 -12.27
C ILE A 64 -11.77 -23.32 -12.35
N ARG A 65 -11.76 -22.61 -11.22
CA ARG A 65 -11.12 -21.29 -11.08
C ARG A 65 -9.80 -21.45 -10.36
N VAL A 66 -8.73 -20.91 -10.96
CA VAL A 66 -7.43 -20.78 -10.32
C VAL A 66 -7.25 -19.30 -9.97
N LYS A 67 -7.16 -19.00 -8.67
CA LYS A 67 -6.98 -17.64 -8.18
C LYS A 67 -5.55 -17.43 -7.71
N LEU A 68 -4.89 -16.42 -8.27
CA LEU A 68 -3.63 -15.88 -7.77
C LEU A 68 -3.90 -14.50 -7.17
N GLY A 69 -3.47 -14.28 -5.93
CA GLY A 69 -3.52 -12.96 -5.29
C GLY A 69 -2.31 -12.11 -5.71
N ILE A 70 -2.55 -10.82 -5.96
CA ILE A 70 -1.53 -9.81 -6.25
C ILE A 70 -1.33 -8.97 -5.00
N TYR A 71 -0.10 -8.91 -4.49
CA TYR A 71 0.27 -8.20 -3.26
C TYR A 71 1.40 -7.21 -3.54
N LEU A 72 1.63 -6.30 -2.60
CA LEU A 72 2.77 -5.39 -2.64
C LEU A 72 3.98 -5.98 -1.90
N VAL A 73 5.17 -5.78 -2.45
CA VAL A 73 6.43 -6.07 -1.77
C VAL A 73 6.58 -5.08 -0.62
N ASP A 74 6.58 -5.59 0.60
CA ASP A 74 6.92 -4.81 1.77
C ASP A 74 8.43 -4.74 1.96
N LYS A 75 9.12 -3.90 1.16
CA LYS A 75 10.59 -3.76 1.20
C LYS A 75 11.11 -3.24 2.55
N ASN A 76 10.26 -2.54 3.32
CA ASN A 76 10.65 -1.80 4.51
C ASN A 76 9.93 -2.28 5.79
N GLU A 77 9.20 -3.41 5.73
CA GLU A 77 8.34 -3.90 6.82
C GLU A 77 7.34 -2.83 7.33
N ILE A 78 6.89 -1.94 6.45
CA ILE A 78 5.93 -0.88 6.75
C ILE A 78 4.50 -1.43 6.69
N TRP A 79 4.26 -2.42 5.83
CA TRP A 79 2.95 -3.02 5.57
C TRP A 79 2.78 -4.26 6.43
N VAL A 80 2.90 -4.08 7.74
CA VAL A 80 2.96 -5.13 8.77
C VAL A 80 1.81 -6.15 8.68
N ASN A 81 0.72 -5.85 7.97
CA ASN A 81 -0.39 -6.76 7.77
C ASN A 81 -1.12 -6.64 6.41
N SER A 82 -0.45 -6.40 5.27
CA SER A 82 -1.16 -6.56 3.97
C SER A 82 -1.38 -8.05 3.61
N LEU A 83 -2.07 -8.77 4.49
CA LEU A 83 -2.61 -10.11 4.23
C LEU A 83 -3.66 -10.09 3.12
N GLN A 84 -4.22 -8.92 2.81
CA GLN A 84 -5.17 -8.77 1.71
C GLN A 84 -4.45 -8.45 0.41
N PRO A 85 -4.72 -9.22 -0.66
CA PRO A 85 -4.22 -8.89 -1.98
C PRO A 85 -4.83 -7.57 -2.45
N ILE A 86 -4.02 -6.73 -3.11
CA ILE A 86 -4.49 -5.50 -3.77
C ILE A 86 -5.21 -5.80 -5.08
N GLY A 87 -5.19 -7.04 -5.54
CA GLY A 87 -5.78 -7.46 -6.79
C GLY A 87 -5.74 -8.97 -6.93
N ASP A 88 -6.36 -9.50 -7.97
CA ASP A 88 -6.30 -10.90 -8.28
C ASP A 88 -6.19 -11.15 -9.78
N TYR A 89 -5.59 -12.29 -10.10
CA TYR A 89 -5.64 -12.88 -11.41
C TYR A 89 -6.41 -14.19 -11.31
N LEU A 90 -7.45 -14.29 -12.11
CA LEU A 90 -8.37 -15.41 -12.14
C LEU A 90 -8.26 -16.07 -13.51
N ARG A 91 -7.94 -17.35 -13.51
CA ARG A 91 -7.94 -18.16 -14.72
C ARG A 91 -8.99 -19.26 -14.62
N ILE A 92 -9.84 -19.35 -15.63
CA ILE A 92 -10.98 -20.26 -15.67
C ILE A 92 -10.69 -21.38 -16.66
N TYR A 93 -10.96 -22.59 -16.21
CA TYR A 93 -10.81 -23.81 -16.99
C TYR A 93 -12.09 -24.64 -16.93
N ASP A 94 -12.33 -25.46 -17.94
CA ASP A 94 -13.35 -26.49 -17.86
C ASP A 94 -12.88 -27.66 -16.96
N LEU A 95 -13.77 -28.64 -16.68
CA LEU A 95 -13.41 -29.81 -15.87
C LEU A 95 -12.36 -30.73 -16.52
N LYS A 96 -12.08 -30.58 -17.82
CA LYS A 96 -11.02 -31.31 -18.53
C LYS A 96 -9.67 -30.60 -18.41
N GLY A 97 -9.67 -29.35 -17.94
CA GLY A 97 -8.48 -28.50 -17.84
C GLY A 97 -8.21 -27.67 -19.09
N GLU A 98 -9.17 -27.56 -20.00
CA GLU A 98 -9.06 -26.66 -21.15
C GLU A 98 -9.32 -25.22 -20.71
N PHE A 99 -8.51 -24.29 -21.19
CA PHE A 99 -8.63 -22.88 -20.89
C PHE A 99 -9.96 -22.32 -21.43
N VAL A 100 -10.65 -21.53 -20.59
CA VAL A 100 -11.91 -20.87 -20.95
C VAL A 100 -11.71 -19.37 -21.03
N ASP A 101 -11.23 -18.76 -19.94
CA ASP A 101 -11.09 -17.30 -19.85
C ASP A 101 -10.10 -16.88 -18.75
N GLU A 102 -9.70 -15.61 -18.78
CA GLU A 102 -8.89 -15.00 -17.73
C GLU A 102 -9.26 -13.54 -17.43
N PHE A 103 -9.10 -13.18 -16.16
CA PHE A 103 -9.39 -11.85 -15.66
C PHE A 103 -8.27 -11.39 -14.77
N ILE A 104 -7.92 -10.11 -14.87
CA ILE A 104 -7.01 -9.45 -13.94
C ILE A 104 -7.67 -8.22 -13.35
N THR A 105 -7.54 -8.07 -12.04
CA THR A 105 -7.97 -6.88 -11.30
C THR A 105 -6.78 -6.40 -10.50
N ILE A 106 -6.37 -5.14 -10.69
CA ILE A 106 -5.34 -4.49 -9.87
C ILE A 106 -5.97 -3.23 -9.30
N ASN A 107 -6.18 -3.20 -7.98
CA ASN A 107 -6.71 -2.02 -7.34
C ASN A 107 -5.59 -1.03 -7.00
N LYS A 108 -5.96 0.24 -6.91
CA LYS A 108 -5.12 1.26 -6.27
C LYS A 108 -4.72 0.75 -4.89
N LYS A 109 -3.46 1.01 -4.51
CA LYS A 109 -2.91 0.70 -3.20
C LYS A 109 -3.89 1.07 -2.09
N LYS A 110 -4.57 0.06 -1.52
CA LYS A 110 -5.24 0.18 -0.23
C LYS A 110 -4.13 0.26 0.79
N ILE A 111 -3.77 1.48 1.14
CA ILE A 111 -2.95 1.73 2.31
C ILE A 111 -3.86 1.40 3.47
N GLU A 112 -3.70 0.24 4.07
CA GLU A 112 -4.23 0.03 5.41
C GLU A 112 -3.30 0.79 6.35
N PHE A 113 -3.77 1.92 6.84
CA PHE A 113 -3.05 2.69 7.85
C PHE A 113 -3.49 2.20 9.22
N ASP A 114 -2.69 1.33 9.83
CA ASP A 114 -2.91 0.90 11.20
C ASP A 114 -2.32 1.94 12.16
N ILE A 115 -3.20 2.74 12.75
CA ILE A 115 -2.79 3.75 13.73
C ILE A 115 -2.23 3.13 15.02
N ASN A 116 -2.66 1.92 15.39
CA ASN A 116 -2.17 1.24 16.59
C ASN A 116 -0.72 0.80 16.41
N PHE A 117 -0.36 0.32 15.22
CA PHE A 117 1.03 0.03 14.86
C PHE A 117 1.94 1.26 15.05
N TRP A 118 1.51 2.44 14.59
CA TRP A 118 2.30 3.67 14.75
C TRP A 118 2.39 4.14 16.19
N ILE A 119 1.31 4.00 16.97
CA ILE A 119 1.33 4.25 18.42
C ILE A 119 2.34 3.34 19.11
N GLU A 120 2.29 2.04 18.84
CA GLU A 120 3.21 1.07 19.44
C GLU A 120 4.66 1.37 19.03
N THR A 121 4.90 1.62 17.74
CA THR A 121 6.22 1.97 17.20
C THR A 121 6.79 3.18 17.92
N PHE A 122 6.08 4.31 17.91
CA PHE A 122 6.55 5.54 18.54
C PHE A 122 6.71 5.42 20.06
N SER A 123 5.88 4.61 20.74
CA SER A 123 6.05 4.37 22.17
C SER A 123 7.41 3.74 22.54
N LYS A 124 8.02 3.00 21.60
CA LYS A 124 9.30 2.31 21.78
C LYS A 124 10.48 3.14 21.33
N ILE A 125 10.36 3.81 20.18
CA ILE A 125 11.50 4.47 19.51
C ILE A 125 11.70 5.94 19.91
N VAL A 126 10.66 6.63 20.42
CA VAL A 126 10.80 8.06 20.77
C VAL A 126 11.79 8.21 21.92
N PRO A 127 12.88 8.99 21.75
CA PRO A 127 13.82 9.24 22.83
C PRO A 127 13.11 9.91 24.01
N LYS A 128 13.23 9.31 25.21
CA LYS A 128 12.57 9.83 26.43
C LYS A 128 12.87 11.30 26.71
N ARG A 129 14.04 11.79 26.29
CA ARG A 129 14.43 13.20 26.47
C ARG A 129 13.51 14.16 25.69
N TYR A 130 12.90 13.73 24.59
CA TYR A 130 12.04 14.57 23.76
C TYR A 130 10.73 14.96 24.45
N PHE A 131 10.31 14.23 25.50
CA PHE A 131 9.14 14.60 26.29
C PHE A 131 9.39 15.77 27.26
N ARG A 132 10.64 16.27 27.37
CA ARG A 132 10.95 17.42 28.22
C ARG A 132 10.60 18.73 27.50
N ARG A 133 9.77 19.57 28.13
CA ARG A 133 9.26 20.83 27.53
C ARG A 133 10.33 21.80 27.03
N ASN A 134 11.52 21.77 27.63
CA ASN A 134 12.64 22.63 27.27
C ASN A 134 13.51 22.06 26.14
N MET A 135 13.15 20.89 25.59
CA MET A 135 13.84 20.30 24.45
C MET A 135 13.16 20.75 23.16
N PRO A 136 13.93 21.18 22.13
CA PRO A 136 13.38 21.58 20.83
C PRO A 136 12.47 20.52 20.20
N GLU A 137 12.81 19.25 20.37
CA GLU A 137 12.11 18.09 19.81
C GLU A 137 10.76 17.81 20.49
N TYR A 138 10.46 18.47 21.61
CA TYR A 138 9.15 18.41 22.25
C TYR A 138 8.02 18.84 21.31
N HIS A 139 8.28 19.83 20.47
CA HIS A 139 7.31 20.27 19.47
C HIS A 139 7.03 19.18 18.44
N LEU A 140 8.07 18.49 17.97
CA LEU A 140 7.95 17.40 17.02
C LEU A 140 7.09 16.26 17.58
N VAL A 141 7.42 15.79 18.79
CA VAL A 141 6.65 14.74 19.47
C VAL A 141 5.21 15.16 19.71
N THR A 142 4.98 16.43 20.07
CA THR A 142 3.65 16.98 20.24
C THR A 142 2.87 16.95 18.92
N TYR A 143 3.48 17.32 17.80
CA TYR A 143 2.82 17.30 16.50
C TYR A 143 2.44 15.88 16.06
N ILE A 144 3.33 14.91 16.27
CA ILE A 144 3.07 13.48 15.99
C ILE A 144 1.91 12.97 16.84
N ASN A 145 1.91 13.27 18.14
CA ASN A 145 0.82 12.84 19.02
C ASN A 145 -0.54 13.47 18.62
N HIS A 146 -0.54 14.72 18.17
CA HIS A 146 -1.76 15.37 17.70
C HIS A 146 -2.24 14.78 16.37
N SER A 147 -1.36 14.48 15.41
CA SER A 147 -1.77 13.81 14.18
C SER A 147 -2.37 12.43 14.46
N ILE A 148 -1.79 11.67 15.39
CA ILE A 148 -2.34 10.38 15.85
C ILE A 148 -3.73 10.56 16.48
N PHE A 149 -3.85 11.46 17.46
CA PHE A 149 -5.09 11.68 18.19
C PHE A 149 -6.23 12.14 17.26
N LEU A 150 -5.95 13.10 16.37
CA LEU A 150 -6.93 13.61 15.42
C LEU A 150 -7.34 12.54 14.40
N PHE A 151 -6.38 11.71 13.97
CA PHE A 151 -6.69 10.57 13.11
C PHE A 151 -7.66 9.59 13.80
N GLN A 152 -7.40 9.22 15.06
CA GLN A 152 -8.30 8.34 15.83
C GLN A 152 -9.68 8.97 16.04
N ALA A 153 -9.76 10.29 16.22
CA ALA A 153 -10.99 11.05 16.32
C ALA A 153 -11.72 11.24 14.97
N ARG A 154 -11.14 10.76 13.86
CA ARG A 154 -11.61 10.97 12.49
C ARG A 154 -11.63 12.43 12.03
N ASP A 155 -10.88 13.31 12.71
CA ASP A 155 -10.58 14.66 12.22
C ASP A 155 -9.37 14.61 11.30
N PHE A 156 -9.61 14.14 10.07
CA PHE A 156 -8.57 13.92 9.07
C PHE A 156 -7.92 15.20 8.55
N GLU A 157 -8.69 16.29 8.48
CA GLU A 157 -8.17 17.59 8.08
C GLU A 157 -7.26 18.16 9.18
N GLY A 158 -7.65 18.02 10.45
CA GLY A 158 -6.79 18.32 11.58
C GLY A 158 -5.51 17.50 11.57
N ALA A 159 -5.61 16.17 11.37
CA ALA A 159 -4.44 15.30 11.27
C ALA A 159 -3.49 15.73 10.15
N PHE A 160 -4.03 16.10 8.98
CA PHE A 160 -3.26 16.60 7.84
C PHE A 160 -2.52 17.90 8.14
N ILE A 161 -3.14 18.84 8.87
CA ILE A 161 -2.47 20.07 9.32
C ILE A 161 -1.25 19.74 10.19
N PHE A 162 -1.34 18.72 11.04
CA PHE A 162 -0.21 18.31 11.87
C PHE A 162 0.87 17.55 11.07
N LEU A 163 0.52 16.77 10.04
CA LEU A 163 1.52 16.24 9.09
C LEU A 163 2.34 17.36 8.44
N LYS A 164 1.67 18.43 7.98
CA LYS A 164 2.35 19.61 7.44
C LYS A 164 3.30 20.22 8.48
N ARG A 165 2.86 20.40 9.73
CA ARG A 165 3.69 20.98 10.80
C ARG A 165 4.91 20.13 11.12
N ILE A 166 4.78 18.81 11.06
CA ILE A 166 5.92 17.89 11.21
C ILE A 166 6.91 18.11 10.06
N LEU A 167 6.44 18.13 8.81
CA LEU A 167 7.30 18.36 7.65
C LEU A 167 7.99 19.73 7.72
N ASP A 168 7.27 20.79 8.10
CA ASP A 168 7.84 22.13 8.29
C ASP A 168 8.91 22.15 9.38
N TYR A 169 8.73 21.37 10.46
CA TYR A 169 9.73 21.22 11.52
C TYR A 169 11.00 20.54 11.00
N LEU A 170 10.86 19.49 10.18
CA LEU A 170 11.97 18.70 9.62
C LEU A 170 12.74 19.43 8.51
N GLU A 171 12.14 20.39 7.83
CA GLU A 171 12.84 21.19 6.81
C GLU A 171 13.82 22.21 7.39
N ILE A 172 13.72 22.50 8.69
CA ILE A 172 14.69 23.32 9.39
C ILE A 172 15.93 22.44 9.65
N SER A 173 17.02 22.68 8.91
CA SER A 173 18.25 21.86 8.96
C SER A 173 18.74 21.58 10.37
N LYS A 174 18.82 22.63 11.21
CA LYS A 174 19.22 22.54 12.62
C LYS A 174 18.33 21.60 13.46
N ASN A 175 17.05 21.48 13.11
CA ASN A 175 16.15 20.55 13.80
C ASN A 175 16.37 19.13 13.31
N ASN A 176 16.51 18.94 12.01
CA ASN A 176 16.70 17.62 11.40
C ASN A 176 17.99 16.94 11.89
N GLU A 177 19.11 17.68 11.91
CA GLU A 177 20.42 17.20 12.37
C GLU A 177 20.45 16.71 13.82
N ARG A 178 19.46 17.08 14.65
CA ARG A 178 19.37 16.69 16.06
C ARG A 178 18.64 15.38 16.30
N ILE A 179 17.90 14.92 15.29
CA ILE A 179 17.05 13.75 15.39
C ILE A 179 17.89 12.50 15.14
N GLU A 180 17.74 11.48 15.99
CA GLU A 180 18.35 10.17 15.75
C GLU A 180 17.84 9.57 14.44
N SER A 181 18.75 9.00 13.66
CA SER A 181 18.44 8.44 12.34
C SER A 181 17.33 7.38 12.41
N GLU A 182 17.38 6.47 13.38
CA GLU A 182 16.35 5.43 13.57
C GLU A 182 14.95 6.03 13.81
N TYR A 183 14.89 7.13 14.57
CA TYR A 183 13.62 7.82 14.84
C TYR A 183 13.15 8.59 13.59
N LEU A 184 14.07 9.19 12.84
CA LEU A 184 13.78 9.88 11.59
C LEU A 184 13.23 8.94 10.52
N ASP A 185 13.85 7.77 10.33
CA ASP A 185 13.45 6.79 9.31
C ASP A 185 12.00 6.32 9.54
N LYS A 186 11.65 6.02 10.80
CA LYS A 186 10.28 5.64 11.17
C LYS A 186 9.30 6.81 11.10
N LEU A 187 9.76 8.03 11.39
CA LEU A 187 8.95 9.23 11.23
C LEU A 187 8.62 9.49 9.76
N ASP A 188 9.59 9.41 8.85
CA ASP A 188 9.36 9.58 7.42
C ASP A 188 8.40 8.50 6.90
N SER A 189 8.57 7.25 7.33
CA SER A 189 7.64 6.14 7.01
C SER A 189 6.21 6.42 7.50
N TYR A 190 6.04 6.99 8.70
CA TYR A 190 4.75 7.40 9.25
C TYR A 190 4.09 8.50 8.42
N LEU A 191 4.87 9.52 8.06
CA LEU A 191 4.38 10.67 7.28
C LEU A 191 3.90 10.24 5.90
N GLU A 192 4.66 9.41 5.21
CA GLU A 192 4.25 8.83 3.93
C GLU A 192 2.96 8.02 4.07
N SER A 193 2.95 7.08 5.02
CA SER A 193 1.81 6.18 5.21
C SER A 193 0.54 6.94 5.55
N MET A 194 0.60 7.91 6.47
CA MET A 194 -0.57 8.72 6.83
C MET A 194 -1.00 9.62 5.67
N PHE A 195 -0.08 10.30 5.00
CA PHE A 195 -0.43 11.19 3.89
C PHE A 195 -1.13 10.44 2.76
N TYR A 196 -0.54 9.33 2.30
CA TYR A 196 -1.13 8.58 1.20
C TYR A 196 -2.43 7.87 1.62
N TYR A 197 -2.58 7.47 2.90
CA TYR A 197 -3.88 7.00 3.41
C TYR A 197 -4.96 8.07 3.26
N LEU A 198 -4.69 9.27 3.74
CA LEU A 198 -5.63 10.40 3.69
C LEU A 198 -5.97 10.76 2.24
N LYS A 199 -4.96 10.81 1.36
CA LYS A 199 -5.11 11.14 -0.06
C LYS A 199 -5.93 10.08 -0.81
N ASN A 200 -5.55 8.81 -0.71
CA ASN A 200 -6.15 7.73 -1.50
C ASN A 200 -7.59 7.41 -1.09
N ASN A 201 -7.96 7.70 0.16
CA ASN A 201 -9.33 7.56 0.67
C ASN A 201 -10.15 8.85 0.55
N VAL A 202 -9.64 9.90 -0.11
CA VAL A 202 -10.34 11.19 -0.31
C VAL A 202 -10.79 11.81 1.02
N LEU A 203 -9.97 11.68 2.07
CA LEU A 203 -10.27 12.16 3.42
C LEU A 203 -9.81 13.60 3.68
N ILE A 204 -9.11 14.20 2.70
CA ILE A 204 -8.56 15.56 2.76
C ILE A 204 -8.81 16.28 1.44
N VAL A 205 -8.81 17.61 1.49
CA VAL A 205 -8.96 18.44 0.28
C VAL A 205 -7.66 18.45 -0.52
N LEU A 206 -7.68 17.86 -1.72
CA LEU A 206 -6.50 17.71 -2.59
C LEU A 206 -5.82 19.05 -2.91
N GLU A 207 -6.59 20.12 -3.11
CA GLU A 207 -6.04 21.48 -3.36
C GLU A 207 -5.10 21.96 -2.25
N LYS A 208 -5.37 21.60 -0.99
CA LYS A 208 -4.48 21.93 0.13
C LYS A 208 -3.20 21.09 0.10
N SER A 209 -3.30 19.82 -0.31
CA SER A 209 -2.13 18.95 -0.46
C SER A 209 -1.16 19.46 -1.53
N GLU A 210 -1.72 19.94 -2.66
CA GLU A 210 -0.97 20.56 -3.75
C GLU A 210 -0.37 21.89 -3.33
N LYS A 211 -1.16 22.76 -2.68
CA LYS A 211 -0.68 24.04 -2.14
C LYS A 211 0.53 23.88 -1.22
N TYR A 212 0.57 22.82 -0.41
CA TYR A 212 1.66 22.56 0.51
C TYR A 212 2.75 21.65 -0.06
N ASN A 213 2.65 21.24 -1.33
CA ASN A 213 3.61 20.38 -2.03
C ASN A 213 4.02 19.12 -1.24
N ILE A 214 3.11 18.57 -0.43
CA ILE A 214 3.43 17.50 0.53
C ILE A 214 3.98 16.26 -0.17
N GLU A 215 3.38 15.86 -1.29
CA GLU A 215 3.81 14.70 -2.05
C GLU A 215 5.25 14.84 -2.57
N LYS A 216 5.65 16.04 -2.99
CA LYS A 216 7.03 16.31 -3.42
C LYS A 216 7.99 16.24 -2.25
N ARG A 217 7.62 16.80 -1.10
CA ARG A 217 8.43 16.83 0.13
C ARG A 217 8.70 15.42 0.68
N LEU A 218 7.75 14.51 0.51
CA LEU A 218 7.89 13.09 0.85
C LEU A 218 8.78 12.36 -0.17
N LYS A 219 8.55 12.53 -1.48
CA LYS A 219 9.34 11.88 -2.54
C LYS A 219 10.82 12.30 -2.58
N THR A 220 11.17 13.51 -2.14
CA THR A 220 12.58 13.98 -2.13
C THR A 220 13.45 13.38 -1.03
N LYS A 221 12.88 12.54 -0.15
CA LYS A 221 13.59 11.97 1.00
C LYS A 221 13.89 10.46 0.89
N SER A 222 13.34 9.77 -0.12
CA SER A 222 13.65 8.37 -0.45
C SER A 222 14.74 8.27 -1.51
#